data_AF-A0AB39QDQ6-F1
#
_entry.id   AF-A0AB39QDQ6-F1
#
_cell.length_a   1.000
_cell.length_b   1.000
_cell.length_c   1.000
_cell.angle_alpha   90.00
_cell.angle_beta   90.00
_cell.angle_gamma   90.00
#
_symmetry.space_group_name_H-M   'P 1'
#
loop_
_entity.id
_entity.type
_entity.pdbx_description
1 polymer ?
#
loop_
_entity_poly.entity_id
_entity_poly.type
_entity_poly.pdbx_seq_one_letter_code
_entity_poly.pdbx_strand_id
1 'polypeptide(L)'
;MGRVVADGEPLWLDEDRAWAMALLEVEADACPECGHPWGEVTDPDSEFAYKAHLVKCHACGTSAKAVKAHQDNHGDTDGLHVHIERRT
;
A
#
# COMPACT_ATOMS: atom_id res chain seq x y z
N MET A 1 8.57 -2.46 16.25
CA MET A 1 9.20 -1.59 17.26
C MET A 1 10.71 -1.65 17.02
N GLY A 2 11.41 -0.51 17.01
CA GLY A 2 12.87 -0.47 16.84
C GLY A 2 13.61 -0.65 18.17
N ARG A 3 14.90 -1.01 18.12
CA ARG A 3 15.74 -1.09 19.33
C ARG A 3 16.16 0.30 19.80
N VAL A 4 16.45 0.42 21.10
CA VAL A 4 17.08 1.62 21.67
C VAL A 4 18.59 1.49 21.46
N VAL A 5 19.20 2.48 20.80
CA VAL A 5 20.64 2.50 20.46
C VAL A 5 21.37 3.41 21.43
N ALA A 6 22.42 2.91 22.09
CA ALA A 6 23.23 3.72 23.00
C ALA A 6 24.28 4.57 22.24
N ASP A 7 24.79 5.61 22.89
CA ASP A 7 25.85 6.46 22.33
C ASP A 7 27.09 5.62 21.97
N GLY A 8 27.52 5.70 20.70
CA GLY A 8 28.67 4.96 20.18
C GLY A 8 28.36 3.56 19.65
N GLU A 9 27.14 3.07 19.81
CA GLU A 9 26.70 1.81 19.20
C GLU A 9 26.29 2.03 17.73
N PRO A 10 26.66 1.15 16.79
CA PRO A 10 26.21 1.23 15.40
C PRO A 10 24.70 1.21 15.33
N LEU A 11 24.06 2.05 14.49
CA LEU A 11 22.60 2.08 14.33
C LEU A 11 22.04 0.78 13.72
N TRP A 12 22.81 0.14 12.84
CA TRP A 12 22.47 -1.12 12.19
C TRP A 12 23.40 -2.22 12.67
N LEU A 13 22.82 -3.34 13.09
CA LEU A 13 23.54 -4.57 13.33
C LEU A 13 23.82 -5.28 12.01
N ASP A 14 24.80 -6.18 11.99
CA ASP A 14 25.06 -7.03 10.82
C ASP A 14 23.83 -7.88 10.46
N GLU A 15 23.04 -8.28 11.45
CA GLU A 15 21.77 -8.97 11.26
C GLU A 15 20.73 -8.07 10.57
N ASP A 16 20.62 -6.79 10.95
CA ASP A 16 19.70 -5.86 10.29
C ASP A 16 20.05 -5.71 8.80
N ARG A 17 21.35 -5.65 8.48
CA ARG A 17 21.82 -5.63 7.09
C ARG A 17 21.49 -6.94 6.37
N ALA A 18 21.67 -8.09 7.01
CA ALA A 18 21.35 -9.38 6.41
C ALA A 18 19.86 -9.49 6.08
N TRP A 19 18.98 -9.07 7.00
CA TRP A 19 17.54 -9.00 6.75
C TRP A 19 17.18 -8.02 5.63
N ALA A 20 17.82 -6.86 5.56
CA ALA A 20 17.59 -5.91 4.47
C ALA A 20 18.01 -6.48 3.11
N MET A 21 19.14 -7.21 3.04
CA MET A 21 19.57 -7.87 1.81
C MET A 21 18.62 -9.00 1.40
N ALA A 22 18.17 -9.82 2.35
CA ALA A 22 17.19 -10.86 2.08
C ALA A 22 15.86 -10.27 1.58
N LEU A 23 15.41 -9.16 2.15
CA LEU A 23 14.22 -8.46 1.69
C LEU A 23 14.38 -7.96 0.24
N LEU A 24 15.54 -7.39 -0.12
CA LEU A 24 15.82 -6.95 -1.49
C LEU A 24 15.73 -8.11 -2.50
N GLU A 25 16.22 -9.30 -2.13
CA GLU A 25 16.11 -10.48 -2.99
C GLU A 25 14.65 -10.92 -3.18
N VAL A 26 13.85 -10.90 -2.12
CA VAL A 26 12.41 -11.22 -2.19
C VAL A 26 11.64 -10.19 -3.02
N GLU A 27 11.90 -8.91 -2.80
CA GLU A 27 11.24 -7.83 -3.56
C GLU A 27 11.64 -7.84 -5.03
N ALA A 28 12.88 -8.22 -5.36
CA ALA A 28 13.33 -8.39 -6.73
C ALA A 28 12.63 -9.56 -7.46
N ASP A 29 12.23 -10.60 -6.72
CA ASP A 29 11.48 -11.75 -7.25
C ASP A 29 9.95 -11.56 -7.20
N ALA A 30 9.46 -10.34 -6.95
CA ALA A 30 8.03 -10.04 -6.94
C ALA A 30 7.61 -9.23 -8.18
N CYS A 31 6.36 -9.46 -8.62
CA CYS A 31 5.73 -8.62 -9.63
C CYS A 31 5.57 -7.18 -9.09
N PRO A 32 6.04 -6.13 -9.80
CA PRO A 32 6.02 -4.75 -9.30
C PRO A 32 4.62 -4.15 -9.20
N GLU A 33 3.63 -4.75 -9.87
CA GLU A 33 2.24 -4.28 -9.87
C GLU A 33 1.42 -4.94 -8.75
N CYS A 34 1.48 -6.28 -8.63
CA CYS A 34 0.64 -7.03 -7.71
C CYS A 34 1.37 -7.59 -6.48
N GLY A 35 2.71 -7.57 -6.44
CA GLY A 35 3.53 -8.01 -5.31
C GLY A 35 3.66 -9.52 -5.13
N HIS A 36 3.08 -10.34 -6.01
CA HIS A 36 3.20 -11.80 -5.95
C HIS A 36 4.53 -12.31 -6.52
N PRO A 37 5.06 -13.46 -6.06
CA PRO A 37 6.31 -14.03 -6.56
C PRO A 37 6.24 -14.39 -8.04
N TRP A 38 7.28 -14.05 -8.81
CA TRP A 38 7.33 -14.32 -10.25
C TRP A 38 7.19 -15.81 -10.57
N GLY A 39 7.84 -16.67 -9.79
CA GLY A 39 7.76 -18.12 -9.96
C GLY A 39 6.32 -18.66 -9.85
N GLU A 40 5.45 -18.02 -9.08
CA GLU A 40 4.05 -18.42 -8.92
C GLU A 40 3.18 -17.85 -10.06
N VAL A 41 3.29 -16.54 -10.32
CA VAL A 41 2.39 -15.87 -11.28
C VAL A 41 2.74 -16.09 -12.74
N THR A 42 3.92 -16.63 -13.03
CA THR A 42 4.34 -17.03 -14.40
C THR A 42 4.33 -18.53 -14.62
N ASP A 43 4.00 -19.32 -13.61
CA ASP A 43 3.81 -20.76 -13.77
C ASP A 43 2.62 -21.03 -14.69
N PRO A 44 2.77 -21.82 -15.78
CA PRO A 44 1.65 -22.22 -16.63
C PRO A 44 0.50 -22.89 -15.87
N ASP A 45 0.78 -23.59 -14.77
CA ASP A 45 -0.24 -24.26 -13.96
C ASP A 45 -1.08 -23.27 -13.12
N SER A 46 -0.62 -22.01 -13.00
CA SER A 46 -1.35 -20.92 -12.35
C SER A 46 -2.40 -20.27 -13.26
N GLU A 47 -2.51 -20.68 -14.53
CA GLU A 47 -3.55 -20.18 -15.43
C GLU A 47 -4.93 -20.44 -14.81
N PHE A 48 -5.73 -19.37 -14.67
CA PHE A 48 -7.06 -19.39 -14.02
C PHE A 48 -7.09 -19.64 -12.50
N ALA A 49 -5.95 -19.69 -11.81
CA ALA A 49 -5.89 -19.91 -10.36
C ALA A 49 -6.32 -18.70 -9.50
N TYR A 50 -6.29 -17.49 -10.08
CA TYR A 50 -6.58 -16.24 -9.36
C TYR A 50 -8.00 -15.73 -9.60
N LYS A 51 -8.57 -15.11 -8.56
CA LYS A 51 -9.87 -14.43 -8.64
C LYS A 51 -9.77 -12.99 -8.15
N ALA A 52 -10.22 -12.06 -8.97
CA ALA A 52 -10.32 -10.65 -8.59
C ALA A 52 -11.61 -10.37 -7.81
N HIS A 53 -11.52 -9.51 -6.80
CA HIS A 53 -12.65 -9.02 -6.02
C HIS A 53 -12.64 -7.48 -6.01
N LEU A 54 -13.80 -6.88 -6.25
CA LEU A 54 -13.97 -5.43 -6.12
C LEU A 54 -14.24 -5.08 -4.66
N VAL A 55 -13.36 -4.29 -4.04
CA VAL A 55 -13.53 -3.77 -2.69
C VAL A 55 -13.84 -2.28 -2.75
N LYS A 56 -14.89 -1.84 -2.04
CA LYS A 56 -15.24 -0.42 -1.91
C LYS A 56 -14.59 0.16 -0.66
N CYS A 57 -13.71 1.15 -0.83
CA CYS A 57 -13.24 1.95 0.29
C CYS A 57 -14.35 2.89 0.77
N HIS A 58 -14.85 2.69 1.99
CA HIS A 58 -15.92 3.52 2.54
C HIS A 58 -15.50 4.96 2.85
N ALA A 59 -14.22 5.20 3.18
CA ALA A 59 -13.68 6.55 3.35
C ALA A 59 -13.66 7.30 2.00
N CYS A 60 -13.05 6.72 0.97
CA CYS A 60 -13.03 7.30 -0.37
C CYS A 60 -14.44 7.46 -0.94
N GLY A 61 -15.32 6.47 -0.73
CA GLY A 61 -16.72 6.57 -1.13
C GLY A 61 -17.48 7.69 -0.43
N THR A 62 -17.12 8.03 0.81
CA THR A 62 -17.67 9.18 1.53
C THR A 62 -17.14 10.49 0.96
N SER A 63 -15.83 10.59 0.72
CA SER A 63 -15.21 11.75 0.05
C SER A 63 -15.83 12.02 -1.31
N ALA A 64 -15.93 11.00 -2.17
CA ALA A 64 -16.53 11.13 -3.49
C ALA A 64 -17.98 11.63 -3.43
N LYS A 65 -18.76 11.16 -2.45
CA LYS A 65 -20.13 11.66 -2.25
C LYS A 65 -20.18 13.11 -1.78
N ALA A 66 -19.26 13.53 -0.91
CA ALA A 66 -19.19 14.91 -0.43
C ALA A 66 -18.80 15.88 -1.57
N VAL A 67 -17.78 15.53 -2.36
CA VAL A 67 -17.38 16.31 -3.55
C VAL A 67 -18.53 16.40 -4.54
N LYS A 68 -19.17 15.27 -4.83
CA LYS A 68 -20.32 15.25 -5.73
C LYS A 68 -21.45 16.15 -5.22
N ALA A 69 -21.77 16.10 -3.93
CA ALA A 69 -22.79 16.97 -3.36
C ALA A 69 -22.43 18.46 -3.46
N HIS A 70 -21.15 18.83 -3.32
CA HIS A 70 -20.69 20.21 -3.52
C HIS A 70 -20.84 20.66 -4.98
N GLN A 71 -20.40 19.83 -5.93
CA GLN A 71 -20.55 20.08 -7.37
C GLN A 71 -22.02 20.18 -7.81
N ASP A 72 -22.87 19.27 -7.31
CA ASP A 72 -24.30 19.26 -7.61
C ASP A 72 -24.99 20.54 -7.07
N ASN A 73 -24.37 21.24 -6.10
CA ASN A 73 -24.78 22.55 -5.61
C ASN A 73 -24.05 23.72 -6.30
N HIS A 74 -23.53 23.51 -7.51
CA HIS A 74 -22.78 24.49 -8.32
C HIS A 74 -21.49 25.00 -7.66
N GLY A 75 -20.96 24.25 -6.69
CA GLY A 75 -19.69 24.55 -6.06
C GLY A 75 -18.50 24.19 -6.96
N ASP A 76 -17.53 25.10 -7.06
CA ASP A 76 -16.25 24.85 -7.72
C ASP A 76 -15.39 23.89 -6.88
N THR A 77 -14.67 22.99 -7.55
CA THR A 77 -13.76 22.01 -6.93
C THR A 77 -12.29 22.37 -7.07
N ASP A 78 -11.95 23.43 -7.80
CA ASP A 78 -10.57 23.88 -7.94
C ASP A 78 -9.98 24.26 -6.57
N GLY A 79 -8.86 23.63 -6.22
CA GLY A 79 -8.18 23.83 -4.94
C GLY A 79 -8.87 23.19 -3.71
N LEU A 80 -9.92 22.38 -3.89
CA LEU A 80 -10.64 21.77 -2.77
C LEU A 80 -9.86 20.58 -2.17
N HIS A 81 -9.62 20.64 -0.85
CA HIS A 81 -9.11 19.51 -0.08
C HIS A 81 -10.24 18.87 0.75
N VAL A 82 -10.41 17.55 0.64
CA VAL A 82 -11.44 16.81 1.39
C VAL A 82 -10.82 16.15 2.61
N HIS A 83 -11.14 16.69 3.79
CA HIS A 83 -10.80 16.05 5.06
C HIS A 83 -11.80 14.94 5.39
N ILE A 84 -11.32 13.77 5.81
CA ILE A 84 -12.16 12.61 6.14
C ILE A 84 -11.84 12.17 7.57
N GLU A 85 -12.86 12.09 8.41
CA GLU A 85 -12.76 11.57 9.77
C GLU A 85 -13.57 10.28 9.94
N ARG A 86 -13.12 9.40 10.83
CA ARG A 86 -13.85 8.18 11.18
C ARG A 86 -14.81 8.49 12.32
N ARG A 87 -16.11 8.21 12.13
CA ARG A 87 -17.10 8.27 13.21
C ARG A 87 -16.85 7.11 14.17
N THR A 88 -16.64 7.43 15.45
CA THR A 88 -16.57 6.48 16.57
C THR A 88 -17.94 5.96 16.94
#